data_AF-A0A0T5ZR49-F1
#
_entry.id   AF-A0A0T5ZR49-F1
#
_cell.length_a   1.000
_cell.length_b   1.000
_cell.length_c   1.000
_cell.angle_alpha   90.00
_cell.angle_beta   90.00
_cell.angle_gamma   90.00
#
_symmetry.space_group_name_H-M   'P 1'
#
loop_
_entity.id
_entity.type
_entity.pdbx_description
1 polymer ?
#
loop_
_entity_poly.entity_id
_entity_poly.type
_entity_poly.pdbx_seq_one_letter_code
_entity_poly.pdbx_strand_id
1 'polypeptide(L)'
;MIYRFSPRDLEAMYEVIKGVPESTFVAAYMSQVTGEFYMDDLTKKILDEYKVEYDLLEEIDPKTVSFFYANPVTIDCSPYEENIKAFVLAHSSDAIGAVCIGVDCEKEFAQDLMMNGWQYFHWLIPEKQNRFLWRMFFSKDEAAEYIGHFFGGFESAGKWVQALPGSLTPPPGGVSLKDMRRR
;
A
#
# COMPACT_ATOMS: atom_id res chain seq x y z
N MET A 1 11.12 -3.85 -6.15
CA MET A 1 10.65 -5.18 -5.66
C MET A 1 10.09 -4.99 -4.26
N ILE A 2 9.07 -5.74 -3.85
CA ILE A 2 8.54 -5.69 -2.48
C ILE A 2 8.91 -6.98 -1.76
N TYR A 3 9.30 -6.88 -0.50
CA TYR A 3 9.76 -8.01 0.31
C TYR A 3 8.88 -8.18 1.52
N ARG A 4 8.40 -9.41 1.75
CA ARG A 4 7.73 -9.83 2.98
C ARG A 4 8.74 -10.55 3.86
N PHE A 5 8.84 -10.14 5.12
CA PHE A 5 9.87 -10.62 6.03
C PHE A 5 9.42 -10.64 7.49
N SER A 6 10.18 -11.33 8.33
CA SER A 6 10.03 -11.30 9.80
C SER A 6 11.36 -10.89 10.44
N PRO A 7 11.43 -9.78 11.20
CA PRO A 7 12.64 -9.42 11.92
C PRO A 7 12.90 -10.43 13.04
N ARG A 8 14.14 -10.90 13.16
CA ARG A 8 14.52 -11.79 14.28
C ARG A 8 14.60 -11.03 15.60
N ASP A 9 14.96 -9.76 15.52
CA ASP A 9 14.98 -8.81 16.61
C ASP A 9 14.41 -7.47 16.12
N LEU A 10 13.19 -7.17 16.56
CA LEU A 10 12.48 -5.95 16.20
C LEU A 10 13.14 -4.70 16.80
N GLU A 11 13.70 -4.81 18.00
CA GLU A 11 14.38 -3.68 18.66
C GLU A 11 15.68 -3.36 17.92
N ALA A 12 16.46 -4.37 17.55
CA ALA A 12 17.67 -4.18 16.76
C ALA A 12 17.39 -3.52 15.40
N MET A 13 16.33 -3.94 14.71
CA MET A 13 15.89 -3.31 13.47
C MET A 13 15.53 -1.83 13.69
N TYR A 14 14.80 -1.53 14.76
CA TYR A 14 14.38 -0.17 15.08
C TYR A 14 15.57 0.75 15.40
N GLU A 15 16.55 0.26 16.17
CA GLU A 15 17.77 1.01 16.47
C GLU A 15 18.61 1.28 15.22
N VAL A 16 18.65 0.35 14.27
CA VAL A 16 19.29 0.60 12.97
C VAL A 16 18.55 1.69 12.20
N ILE A 17 17.22 1.59 12.07
CA ILE A 17 16.42 2.59 11.34
C ILE A 17 16.60 3.99 11.93
N LYS A 18 16.68 4.13 13.26
CA LYS A 18 16.99 5.42 13.92
C LYS A 18 18.35 5.99 13.57
N GLY A 19 19.33 5.12 13.29
CA GLY A 19 20.70 5.50 12.94
C GLY A 19 20.88 5.88 11.47
N VAL A 20 19.87 5.65 10.62
CA VAL A 20 19.91 6.03 9.21
C VAL A 20 19.79 7.57 9.09
N PRO A 21 20.57 8.24 8.22
CA PRO A 21 20.47 9.67 8.02
C PRO A 21 19.04 10.11 7.68
N GLU A 22 18.56 11.19 8.29
CA GLU A 22 17.19 11.73 8.09
C GLU A 22 16.86 12.05 6.62
N SER A 23 17.88 12.29 5.79
CA SER A 23 17.74 12.48 4.35
C SER A 23 17.42 11.21 3.56
N THR A 24 17.42 10.05 4.21
CA THR A 24 17.16 8.74 3.60
C THR A 24 15.84 8.21 4.11
N PHE A 25 14.87 8.09 3.19
CA PHE A 25 13.58 7.54 3.53
C PHE A 25 13.66 6.02 3.67
N VAL A 26 13.36 5.50 4.87
CA VAL A 26 13.35 4.07 5.20
C VAL A 26 12.06 3.75 5.92
N ALA A 27 11.31 2.77 5.43
CA ALA A 27 10.09 2.35 6.10
C ALA A 27 9.80 0.87 5.88
N ALA A 28 9.39 0.20 6.95
CA ALA A 28 8.83 -1.14 6.92
C ALA A 28 7.45 -1.13 7.59
N TYR A 29 6.51 -1.88 7.03
CA TYR A 29 5.11 -1.87 7.45
C TYR A 29 4.69 -3.23 7.98
N MET A 30 4.23 -3.26 9.23
CA MET A 30 3.75 -4.49 9.85
C MET A 30 2.30 -4.76 9.45
N SER A 31 2.01 -5.97 8.98
CA SER A 31 0.64 -6.43 8.82
C SER A 31 0.01 -6.68 10.17
N GLN A 32 -1.17 -6.08 10.39
CA GLN A 32 -1.95 -6.31 11.61
C GLN A 32 -2.59 -7.71 11.66
N VAL A 33 -2.57 -8.44 10.54
CA VAL A 33 -3.16 -9.78 10.43
C VAL A 33 -2.11 -10.85 10.72
N THR A 34 -0.95 -10.78 10.07
CA THR A 34 0.09 -11.81 10.18
C THR A 34 1.23 -11.44 11.12
N GLY A 35 1.39 -10.15 11.47
CA GLY A 35 2.55 -9.64 12.21
C GLY A 35 3.83 -9.57 11.37
N GLU A 36 3.79 -9.98 10.10
CA GLU A 36 4.91 -9.93 9.17
C GLU A 36 5.07 -8.51 8.62
N PHE A 37 6.30 -8.18 8.21
CA PHE A 37 6.65 -6.87 7.71
C PHE A 37 6.79 -6.87 6.19
N TYR A 38 6.50 -5.71 5.60
CA TYR A 38 6.65 -5.45 4.17
C TYR A 38 7.58 -4.25 3.98
N MET A 39 8.52 -4.36 3.05
CA MET A 39 9.47 -3.29 2.71
C MET A 39 9.73 -3.22 1.20
N ASP A 40 10.24 -2.09 0.75
CA ASP A 40 10.75 -1.91 -0.61
C ASP A 40 12.23 -2.31 -0.73
N ASP A 41 12.76 -2.24 -1.95
CA ASP A 41 14.14 -2.61 -2.25
C ASP A 41 15.19 -1.69 -1.63
N LEU A 42 14.86 -0.39 -1.48
CA LEU A 42 15.73 0.57 -0.84
C LEU A 42 15.89 0.24 0.66
N THR A 43 14.77 0.02 1.35
CA THR A 43 14.77 -0.35 2.77
C THR A 43 15.54 -1.66 2.98
N LYS A 44 15.33 -2.67 2.13
CA LYS A 44 16.08 -3.93 2.20
C LYS A 44 17.58 -3.71 2.11
N LYS A 45 18.06 -2.95 1.14
CA LYS A 45 19.49 -2.66 0.96
C LYS A 45 20.10 -2.01 2.20
N ILE A 46 19.36 -1.12 2.85
CA ILE A 46 19.81 -0.45 4.07
C ILE A 46 19.86 -1.44 5.23
N LEU A 47 18.83 -2.26 5.43
CA LEU A 47 18.86 -3.30 6.47
C LEU A 47 20.03 -4.28 6.27
N ASP A 48 20.32 -4.66 5.02
CA ASP A 48 21.45 -5.53 4.68
C ASP A 48 22.81 -4.87 4.95
N GLU A 49 22.98 -3.60 4.57
CA GLU A 49 24.21 -2.82 4.79
C GLU A 49 24.53 -2.73 6.30
N TYR A 50 23.50 -2.50 7.11
CA TYR A 50 23.60 -2.42 8.56
C TYR A 50 23.51 -3.78 9.26
N LYS A 51 23.47 -4.88 8.50
CA LYS A 51 23.49 -6.26 8.98
C LYS A 51 22.35 -6.58 9.97
N VAL A 52 21.16 -6.04 9.73
CA VAL A 52 19.96 -6.40 10.49
C VAL A 52 19.59 -7.84 10.13
N GLU A 53 19.41 -8.69 11.14
CA GLU A 53 18.95 -10.06 10.91
C GLU A 53 17.44 -10.14 10.77
N TYR A 54 16.99 -10.72 9.66
CA TYR A 54 15.60 -11.02 9.39
C TYR A 54 15.46 -12.28 8.55
N ASP A 55 14.29 -12.90 8.63
CA ASP A 55 13.93 -14.03 7.77
C ASP A 55 13.11 -13.49 6.59
N LEU A 56 13.66 -13.62 5.38
CA LEU A 56 12.94 -13.29 4.15
C LEU A 56 11.91 -14.38 3.86
N LEU A 57 10.64 -14.01 3.78
CA LEU A 57 9.53 -14.93 3.59
C LEU A 57 9.12 -15.01 2.12
N GLU A 58 9.08 -13.87 1.43
CA GLU A 58 8.62 -13.80 0.04
C GLU A 58 9.14 -12.55 -0.68
N GLU A 59 9.38 -12.70 -1.98
CA GLU A 59 9.60 -11.59 -2.92
C GLU A 59 8.34 -11.41 -3.78
N ILE A 60 7.79 -10.20 -3.77
CA ILE A 60 6.51 -9.88 -4.39
C ILE A 60 6.74 -8.87 -5.51
N ASP A 61 6.34 -9.24 -6.74
CA ASP A 61 6.38 -8.34 -7.89
C ASP A 61 5.50 -7.11 -7.61
N PRO A 62 6.05 -5.87 -7.65
CA PRO A 62 5.26 -4.64 -7.46
C PRO A 62 4.08 -4.48 -8.42
N LYS A 63 4.02 -5.25 -9.51
CA LYS A 63 2.89 -5.27 -10.45
C LYS A 63 1.65 -6.00 -9.91
N THR A 64 1.77 -6.71 -8.80
CA THR A 64 0.62 -7.33 -8.10
C THR A 64 -0.39 -6.30 -7.60
N VAL A 65 0.07 -5.08 -7.30
CA VAL A 65 -0.77 -3.94 -6.91
C VAL A 65 -0.58 -2.81 -7.91
N SER A 66 -1.64 -2.45 -8.62
CA SER A 66 -1.60 -1.34 -9.60
C SER A 66 -2.15 -0.04 -9.02
N PHE A 67 -1.51 1.09 -9.30
CA PHE A 67 -1.94 2.39 -8.80
C PHE A 67 -2.54 3.28 -9.89
N PHE A 68 -3.50 4.11 -9.48
CA PHE A 68 -4.07 5.17 -10.30
C PHE A 68 -4.10 6.48 -9.52
N TYR A 69 -3.81 7.59 -10.18
CA TYR A 69 -3.82 8.92 -9.60
C TYR A 69 -4.97 9.71 -10.23
N ALA A 70 -6.03 9.95 -9.45
CA ALA A 70 -7.31 10.42 -9.99
C ALA A 70 -7.39 11.92 -10.26
N ASN A 71 -6.53 12.70 -9.61
CA ASN A 71 -6.33 14.12 -9.89
C ASN A 71 -4.88 14.32 -10.37
N PRO A 72 -4.52 15.43 -11.04
CA PRO A 72 -3.12 15.78 -11.19
C PRO A 72 -2.62 16.08 -9.79
N VAL A 73 -2.12 15.05 -9.13
CA VAL A 73 -1.33 15.22 -7.93
C VAL A 73 -0.16 16.06 -8.38
N THR A 74 -0.14 17.34 -7.99
CA THR A 74 0.95 18.27 -8.32
C THR A 74 2.27 17.83 -7.70
N ILE A 75 2.20 16.83 -6.84
CA ILE A 75 3.30 16.23 -6.11
C ILE A 75 3.61 14.86 -6.70
N ASP A 76 4.84 14.72 -7.16
CA ASP A 76 5.34 13.45 -7.64
C ASP A 76 5.47 12.44 -6.48
N CYS A 77 4.58 11.43 -6.48
CA CYS A 77 4.63 10.31 -5.55
C CYS A 77 5.46 9.13 -6.10
N SER A 78 5.96 9.20 -7.34
CA SER A 78 6.72 8.11 -7.95
C SER A 78 7.95 7.67 -7.15
N PRO A 79 8.69 8.55 -6.42
CA PRO A 79 9.82 8.11 -5.60
C PRO A 79 9.41 7.16 -4.46
N TYR A 80 8.15 7.21 -4.03
CA TYR A 80 7.64 6.44 -2.91
C TYR A 80 6.72 5.29 -3.35
N GLU A 81 6.53 5.07 -4.66
CA GLU A 81 5.50 4.16 -5.17
C GLU A 81 5.66 2.72 -4.66
N GLU A 82 6.88 2.16 -4.70
CA GLU A 82 7.12 0.80 -4.19
C GLU A 82 6.87 0.70 -2.69
N ASN A 83 7.21 1.75 -1.95
CA ASN A 83 6.98 1.82 -0.52
C ASN A 83 5.50 1.93 -0.17
N ILE A 84 4.73 2.74 -0.90
CA ILE A 84 3.26 2.81 -0.75
C ILE A 84 2.64 1.45 -1.08
N LYS A 85 3.17 0.71 -2.08
CA LYS A 85 2.70 -0.66 -2.36
C LYS A 85 3.03 -1.64 -1.24
N ALA A 86 4.20 -1.54 -0.62
CA ALA A 86 4.54 -2.31 0.58
C ALA A 86 3.55 -2.00 1.73
N PHE A 87 3.18 -0.74 1.92
CA PHE A 87 2.15 -0.34 2.88
C PHE A 87 0.79 -0.98 2.56
N VAL A 88 0.37 -0.95 1.28
CA VAL A 88 -0.90 -1.55 0.83
C VAL A 88 -0.92 -3.05 1.12
N LEU A 89 0.16 -3.76 0.78
CA LEU A 89 0.25 -5.21 1.02
C LEU A 89 0.32 -5.57 2.50
N ALA A 90 0.95 -4.73 3.34
CA ALA A 90 0.90 -4.90 4.79
C ALA A 90 -0.53 -4.74 5.34
N HIS A 91 -1.28 -3.76 4.83
CA HIS A 91 -2.65 -3.52 5.24
C HIS A 91 -3.61 -4.60 4.73
N SER A 92 -3.43 -5.05 3.50
CA SER A 92 -4.22 -6.14 2.92
C SER A 92 -3.49 -6.79 1.74
N SER A 93 -2.99 -7.99 1.97
CA SER A 93 -2.27 -8.80 0.96
C SER A 93 -3.12 -9.14 -0.27
N ASP A 94 -4.45 -9.08 -0.16
CA ASP A 94 -5.39 -9.36 -1.26
C ASP A 94 -5.65 -8.13 -2.17
N ALA A 95 -5.09 -6.96 -1.84
CA ALA A 95 -5.32 -5.75 -2.63
C ALA A 95 -4.73 -5.91 -4.04
N ILE A 96 -5.52 -5.59 -5.06
CA ILE A 96 -5.09 -5.66 -6.48
C ILE A 96 -4.77 -4.29 -7.07
N GLY A 97 -5.17 -3.22 -6.37
CA GLY A 97 -4.84 -1.87 -6.75
C GLY A 97 -5.23 -0.83 -5.72
N ALA A 98 -4.76 0.40 -5.93
CA ALA A 98 -5.16 1.54 -5.11
C ALA A 98 -5.27 2.81 -5.95
N VAL A 99 -6.20 3.68 -5.58
CA VAL A 99 -6.37 5.01 -6.19
C VAL A 99 -5.93 6.06 -5.20
N CYS A 100 -5.00 6.92 -5.60
CA CYS A 100 -4.74 8.19 -4.94
C CYS A 100 -5.82 9.18 -5.35
N ILE A 101 -6.70 9.52 -4.40
CA ILE A 101 -7.87 10.36 -4.63
C ILE A 101 -7.47 11.84 -4.68
N GLY A 102 -6.64 12.26 -3.72
CA GLY A 102 -6.25 13.66 -3.55
C GLY A 102 -5.65 13.92 -2.18
N VAL A 103 -5.41 15.20 -1.88
CA VAL A 103 -4.88 15.69 -0.60
C VAL A 103 -6.02 16.34 0.17
N ASP A 104 -6.16 16.01 1.47
CA ASP A 104 -7.15 16.61 2.39
C ASP A 104 -8.59 16.65 1.85
N CYS A 105 -8.98 15.58 1.13
CA CYS A 105 -10.26 15.48 0.42
C CYS A 105 -11.28 14.56 1.13
N GLU A 106 -11.16 14.33 2.43
CA GLU A 106 -12.02 13.38 3.13
C GLU A 106 -13.50 13.81 3.14
N LYS A 107 -13.77 15.12 3.05
CA LYS A 107 -15.14 15.65 3.08
C LYS A 107 -15.92 15.28 1.82
N GLU A 108 -15.25 15.29 0.67
CA GLU A 108 -15.81 14.94 -0.63
C GLU A 108 -16.19 13.46 -0.71
N PHE A 109 -15.53 12.61 0.09
CA PHE A 109 -15.73 11.16 0.13
C PHE A 109 -16.32 10.67 1.47
N ALA A 110 -16.85 11.57 2.30
CA ALA A 110 -17.24 11.26 3.67
C ALA A 110 -18.26 10.11 3.79
N GLN A 111 -19.20 10.01 2.85
CA GLN A 111 -20.20 8.94 2.83
C GLN A 111 -19.56 7.57 2.52
N ASP A 112 -18.70 7.49 1.50
CA ASP A 112 -18.01 6.23 1.17
C ASP A 112 -17.01 5.86 2.27
N LEU A 113 -16.29 6.82 2.82
CA LEU A 113 -15.40 6.64 3.99
C LEU A 113 -16.15 6.05 5.19
N MET A 114 -17.38 6.48 5.44
CA MET A 114 -18.18 5.96 6.55
C MET A 114 -18.57 4.48 6.34
N MET A 115 -18.88 4.09 5.10
CA MET A 115 -19.31 2.73 4.77
C MET A 115 -18.13 1.77 4.55
N ASN A 116 -17.05 2.28 3.96
CA ASN A 116 -15.93 1.53 3.40
C ASN A 116 -14.57 1.97 3.98
N GLY A 117 -14.54 2.59 5.17
CA GLY A 117 -13.32 3.20 5.71
C GLY A 117 -12.11 2.27 5.89
N TRP A 118 -12.33 0.97 6.09
CA TRP A 118 -11.25 -0.05 6.17
C TRP A 118 -10.43 -0.21 4.88
N GLN A 119 -11.00 0.31 3.81
CA GLN A 119 -10.61 0.18 2.44
C GLN A 119 -9.92 1.48 1.97
N TYR A 120 -9.79 2.44 2.88
CA TYR A 120 -9.08 3.70 2.73
C TYR A 120 -7.86 3.73 3.64
N PHE A 121 -6.85 4.49 3.23
CA PHE A 121 -5.71 4.81 4.08
C PHE A 121 -5.18 6.19 3.76
N HIS A 122 -4.45 6.74 4.73
CA HIS A 122 -3.68 7.96 4.54
C HIS A 122 -2.22 7.62 4.34
N TRP A 123 -1.58 8.28 3.39
CA TRP A 123 -0.14 8.24 3.22
C TRP A 123 0.42 9.66 3.27
N LEU A 124 1.45 9.89 4.08
CA LEU A 124 2.03 11.23 4.32
C LEU A 124 3.43 11.34 3.73
N ILE A 125 3.67 12.35 2.88
CA ILE A 125 5.03 12.72 2.45
C ILE A 125 5.71 13.46 3.60
N PRO A 126 6.73 12.87 4.26
CA PRO A 126 7.33 13.45 5.47
C PRO A 126 7.78 14.90 5.29
N GLU A 127 8.33 15.23 4.13
CA GLU A 127 8.90 16.55 3.84
C GLU A 127 7.84 17.60 3.52
N LYS A 128 6.64 17.19 3.08
CA LYS A 128 5.61 18.10 2.56
C LYS A 128 4.38 18.18 3.44
N GLN A 129 4.25 17.32 4.45
CA GLN A 129 3.09 17.21 5.34
C GLN A 129 1.72 17.05 4.64
N ASN A 130 1.71 16.77 3.34
CA ASN A 130 0.48 16.51 2.60
C ASN A 130 -0.03 15.12 2.95
N ARG A 131 -1.30 15.03 3.33
CA ARG A 131 -1.97 13.77 3.64
C ARG A 131 -2.77 13.31 2.44
N PHE A 132 -2.23 12.34 1.72
CA PHE A 132 -2.90 11.74 0.57
C PHE A 132 -3.93 10.75 1.06
N LEU A 133 -5.15 10.87 0.55
CA LEU A 133 -6.20 9.88 0.74
C LEU A 133 -6.13 8.85 -0.39
N TRP A 134 -6.03 7.59 -0.01
CA TRP A 134 -5.99 6.46 -0.91
C TRP A 134 -7.16 5.51 -0.68
N ARG A 135 -7.61 4.84 -1.74
CA ARG A 135 -8.64 3.79 -1.72
C ARG A 135 -8.07 2.51 -2.31
N MET A 136 -8.09 1.39 -1.57
CA MET A 136 -7.65 0.06 -2.00
C MET A 136 -8.76 -0.74 -2.66
N PHE A 137 -8.47 -1.52 -3.69
CA PHE A 137 -9.45 -2.34 -4.38
C PHE A 137 -9.08 -3.81 -4.31
N PHE A 138 -10.09 -4.66 -4.18
CA PHE A 138 -9.93 -6.11 -4.03
C PHE A 138 -10.59 -6.91 -5.15
N SER A 139 -11.24 -6.23 -6.08
CA SER A 139 -11.82 -6.82 -7.27
C SER A 139 -11.95 -5.77 -8.37
N LYS A 140 -11.96 -6.24 -9.64
CA LYS A 140 -12.17 -5.36 -10.78
C LYS A 140 -13.55 -4.72 -10.77
N ASP A 141 -14.57 -5.47 -10.35
CA ASP A 141 -15.96 -4.98 -10.33
C ASP A 141 -16.12 -3.83 -9.33
N GLU A 142 -15.57 -3.99 -8.12
CA GLU A 142 -15.53 -2.93 -7.11
C GLU A 142 -14.79 -1.69 -7.63
N ALA A 143 -13.64 -1.87 -8.27
CA ALA A 143 -12.89 -0.76 -8.86
C ALA A 143 -13.68 -0.09 -9.99
N ALA A 144 -14.35 -0.85 -10.84
CA ALA A 144 -15.17 -0.34 -11.93
C ALA A 144 -16.35 0.50 -11.42
N GLU A 145 -17.06 0.02 -10.40
CA GLU A 145 -18.19 0.73 -9.80
C GLU A 145 -17.74 2.06 -9.17
N TYR A 146 -16.69 2.01 -8.35
CA TYR A 146 -16.16 3.19 -7.67
C TYR A 146 -15.62 4.24 -8.67
N ILE A 147 -14.80 3.80 -9.62
CA ILE A 147 -14.27 4.66 -10.67
C ILE A 147 -15.39 5.22 -11.53
N GLY A 148 -16.40 4.43 -11.90
CA GLY A 148 -17.55 4.91 -12.66
C GLY A 148 -18.34 5.99 -11.91
N HIS A 149 -18.53 5.82 -10.61
CA HIS A 149 -19.28 6.75 -9.77
C HIS A 149 -18.55 8.09 -9.55
N PHE A 150 -17.28 8.05 -9.16
CA PHE A 150 -16.52 9.24 -8.77
C PHE A 150 -15.66 9.83 -9.89
N PHE A 151 -15.25 9.01 -10.86
CA PHE A 151 -14.24 9.34 -11.87
C PHE A 151 -14.67 8.89 -13.28
N GLY A 152 -15.95 8.67 -13.54
CA GLY A 152 -16.45 8.14 -14.81
C GLY A 152 -16.12 9.01 -16.04
N GLY A 153 -15.77 10.28 -15.84
CA GLY A 153 -15.31 11.19 -16.89
C GLY A 153 -13.86 10.98 -17.33
N PHE A 154 -13.08 10.14 -16.65
CA PHE A 154 -11.65 9.92 -16.92
C PHE A 154 -11.42 8.62 -17.70
N GLU A 155 -11.19 8.72 -19.01
CA GLU A 155 -10.91 7.55 -19.86
C GLU A 155 -9.71 6.72 -19.37
N SER A 156 -8.70 7.39 -18.80
CA SER A 156 -7.53 6.76 -18.18
C SER A 156 -7.90 5.89 -16.98
N ALA A 157 -8.90 6.29 -16.20
CA ALA A 157 -9.36 5.52 -15.04
C ALA A 157 -10.03 4.21 -15.50
N GLY A 158 -10.84 4.27 -16.57
CA GLY A 158 -11.44 3.07 -17.17
C GLY A 158 -10.40 2.10 -17.72
N LYS A 159 -9.36 2.61 -18.40
CA LYS A 159 -8.23 1.78 -18.88
C LYS A 159 -7.46 1.13 -17.73
N TRP A 160 -7.24 1.86 -16.64
CA TRP A 160 -6.59 1.32 -15.45
C TRP A 160 -7.39 0.17 -14.84
N VAL A 161 -8.71 0.32 -14.66
CA VAL A 161 -9.59 -0.75 -14.14
C VAL A 161 -9.48 -2.02 -14.99
N GLN A 162 -9.49 -1.89 -16.31
CA GLN A 162 -9.35 -3.04 -17.22
C GLN A 162 -8.01 -3.75 -17.05
N ALA A 163 -6.94 -2.98 -16.84
CA ALA A 163 -5.56 -3.45 -16.69
C ALA A 163 -5.23 -4.02 -15.30
N LEU A 164 -6.12 -3.88 -14.30
CA LEU A 164 -5.94 -4.49 -12.98
C LEU A 164 -5.64 -6.00 -13.11
N PRO A 165 -4.89 -6.59 -12.18
CA PRO A 165 -4.80 -8.05 -12.11
C PRO A 165 -6.19 -8.65 -11.83
N GLY A 166 -6.44 -9.88 -12.31
CA GLY A 166 -7.56 -10.68 -11.80
C GLY A 166 -7.37 -10.92 -10.30
N SER A 167 -8.43 -11.24 -9.55
CA SER A 167 -8.32 -11.46 -8.09
C SER A 167 -7.11 -12.33 -7.77
N LEU A 168 -6.21 -11.84 -6.91
CA LEU A 168 -5.14 -12.68 -6.37
C LEU A 168 -5.82 -13.84 -5.65
N THR A 169 -5.59 -15.07 -6.09
CA THR A 169 -5.89 -16.23 -5.25
C THR A 169 -5.09 -16.04 -3.97
N PRO A 170 -5.74 -16.01 -2.78
CA PRO A 170 -5.00 -15.82 -1.54
C PRO A 170 -3.95 -16.94 -1.42
N PRO A 171 -2.74 -16.64 -0.93
CA PRO A 171 -1.75 -17.67 -0.68
C PRO A 171 -2.33 -18.75 0.26
N PRO A 172 -1.92 -20.01 0.15
CA PRO A 172 -2.43 -21.08 1.02
C PRO A 172 -2.22 -20.70 2.49
N GLY A 173 -3.32 -20.56 3.24
CA GLY A 173 -3.28 -20.15 4.65
C GLY A 173 -3.43 -18.66 4.93
N GLY A 174 -3.54 -17.82 3.89
CA GLY A 174 -3.90 -16.41 4.03
C GLY A 174 -5.35 -16.27 4.48
N VAL A 175 -5.58 -15.66 5.64
CA VAL A 175 -6.92 -15.29 6.07
C VAL A 175 -7.26 -13.97 5.40
N SER A 176 -8.25 -13.97 4.49
CA SER A 176 -8.71 -12.72 3.88
C SER A 176 -9.36 -11.84 4.94
N LEU A 177 -9.03 -10.55 4.96
CA LEU A 177 -9.71 -9.56 5.81
C LEU A 177 -11.22 -9.51 5.56
N LYS A 178 -11.66 -9.87 4.34
CA LYS A 178 -13.08 -10.03 3.99
C LYS A 178 -13.74 -11.18 4.76
N ASP A 179 -13.01 -12.25 5.03
CA ASP A 179 -13.52 -13.45 5.70
C ASP A 179 -13.50 -13.34 7.23
N MET A 180 -12.57 -12.56 7.79
CA MET A 180 -12.52 -12.30 9.23
C MET A 180 -13.72 -11.49 9.74
N ARG A 181 -14.34 -10.67 8.88
CA ARG A 181 -15.40 -9.73 9.28
C ARG A 181 -16.83 -10.19 8.94
N ARG A 182 -16.99 -11.38 8.36
CA ARG A 182 -18.30 -12.04 8.20
C ARG A 182 -18.69 -12.89 9.43
N ARG A 183 -17.93 -12.81 10.53
CA ARG A 183 -18.19 -13.51 11.79
C ARG A 183 -18.54 -12.51 12.88
#